data_AF-A0A843KDX0-F1
#
_entry.id   AF-A0A843KDX0-F1
#
_cell.length_a   1.000
_cell.length_b   1.000
_cell.length_c   1.000
_cell.angle_alpha   90.00
_cell.angle_beta   90.00
_cell.angle_gamma   90.00
#
_symmetry.space_group_name_H-M   'P 1'
#
loop_
_entity.id
_entity.type
_entity.pdbx_description
1 polymer ?
#
loop_
_entity_poly.entity_id
_entity_poly.type
_entity_poly.pdbx_seq_one_letter_code
_entity_poly.pdbx_strand_id
1 'polypeptide(L)'
;MPDKSKIVIWPIYFDAARSRDEGRMVSREYAINEPNLDMIITASIKSGLKPEIEREKKHPKTWHKPEAAGRILVAKKGSKSATLKKIAGSLKMKYKKQATGKRG
;
A
#
# COMPACT_ATOMS: atom_id res chain seq x y z
N MET A 1 13.28 16.27 -2.34
CA MET A 1 12.96 14.96 -2.98
C MET A 1 13.28 13.87 -1.97
N PRO A 2 12.50 12.78 -1.84
CA PRO A 2 12.92 11.66 -0.99
C PRO A 2 14.24 11.10 -1.52
N ASP A 3 15.13 10.67 -0.63
CA ASP A 3 16.40 10.05 -1.00
C ASP A 3 16.20 8.98 -2.08
N LYS A 4 17.06 8.96 -3.11
CA LYS A 4 17.04 7.94 -4.19
C LYS A 4 17.19 6.50 -3.66
N SER A 5 17.58 6.34 -2.39
CA SER A 5 17.68 5.09 -1.65
C SER A 5 16.35 4.58 -1.10
N LYS A 6 15.24 5.33 -1.22
CA LYS A 6 13.92 4.96 -0.68
C LYS A 6 12.88 4.80 -1.79
N ILE A 7 11.97 3.85 -1.57
CA ILE A 7 10.80 3.62 -2.41
C ILE A 7 9.59 4.24 -1.72
N VAL A 8 8.93 5.18 -2.40
CA VAL A 8 7.65 5.75 -1.98
C VAL A 8 6.52 4.78 -2.29
N ILE A 9 5.70 4.46 -1.29
CA ILE A 9 4.56 3.56 -1.40
C ILE A 9 3.31 4.24 -0.88
N TRP A 10 2.31 4.36 -1.76
CA TRP A 10 1.00 4.93 -1.44
C TRP A 10 -0.04 3.82 -1.31
N PRO A 11 -1.08 3.98 -0.46
CA PRO A 11 -2.16 3.02 -0.36
C PRO A 11 -2.86 2.73 -1.69
N ILE A 12 -3.06 3.76 -2.53
CA ILE A 12 -3.70 3.65 -3.85
C ILE A 12 -3.02 2.63 -4.79
N TYR A 13 -1.74 2.32 -4.56
CA TYR A 13 -1.02 1.32 -5.36
C TYR A 13 -1.64 -0.08 -5.22
N PHE A 14 -2.39 -0.35 -4.16
CA PHE A 14 -2.99 -1.63 -3.83
C PHE A 14 -4.52 -1.63 -3.98
N ASP A 15 -5.13 -0.56 -4.49
CA ASP A 15 -6.59 -0.42 -4.57
C ASP A 15 -7.14 -1.19 -5.77
N ALA A 16 -7.97 -2.20 -5.51
CA ALA A 16 -8.58 -3.06 -6.52
C ALA A 16 -9.68 -2.35 -7.32
N ALA A 17 -10.31 -1.32 -6.73
CA ALA A 17 -11.35 -0.51 -7.36
C ALA A 17 -10.78 0.46 -8.41
N ARG A 18 -9.49 0.80 -8.31
CA ARG A 18 -8.79 1.72 -9.22
C ARG A 18 -8.11 0.97 -10.35
N SER A 19 -8.13 1.52 -11.56
CA SER A 19 -7.33 1.07 -12.71
C SER A 19 -5.83 1.36 -12.52
N ARG A 20 -4.99 0.88 -13.46
CA ARG A 20 -3.54 1.17 -13.42
C ARG A 20 -3.27 2.65 -13.65
N ASP A 21 -4.02 3.28 -14.53
CA ASP A 21 -3.87 4.70 -14.88
C ASP A 21 -4.34 5.62 -13.75
N GLU A 22 -5.29 5.16 -12.94
CA GLU A 22 -5.73 5.83 -11.71
C GLU A 22 -4.77 5.64 -10.53
N GLY A 23 -3.74 4.80 -10.65
CA GLY A 23 -2.66 4.67 -9.66
C GLY A 23 -2.42 3.27 -9.12
N ARG A 24 -3.27 2.28 -9.41
CA ARG A 24 -3.02 0.90 -8.98
C ARG A 24 -1.75 0.37 -9.63
N MET A 25 -0.79 -0.10 -8.83
CA MET A 25 0.50 -0.58 -9.36
C MET A 25 0.60 -2.11 -9.38
N VAL A 26 -0.15 -2.81 -8.52
CA VAL A 26 -0.18 -4.28 -8.46
C VAL A 26 -1.25 -4.87 -9.38
N SER A 27 -1.14 -6.15 -9.74
CA SER A 27 -2.23 -6.86 -10.44
C SER A 27 -3.45 -6.97 -9.51
N ARG A 28 -4.65 -7.05 -10.10
CA ARG A 28 -5.92 -7.06 -9.36
C ARG A 28 -6.02 -8.25 -8.38
N GLU A 29 -5.40 -9.38 -8.71
CA GLU A 29 -5.29 -10.54 -7.82
C GLU A 29 -4.54 -10.25 -6.51
N TYR A 30 -3.65 -9.25 -6.46
CA TYR A 30 -2.92 -8.86 -5.25
C TYR A 30 -3.42 -7.55 -4.65
N ALA A 31 -4.35 -6.88 -5.32
CA ALA A 31 -5.01 -5.68 -4.82
C ALA A 31 -6.13 -6.04 -3.81
N ILE A 32 -6.52 -5.08 -2.98
CA ILE A 32 -7.64 -5.17 -2.04
C ILE A 32 -8.58 -3.98 -2.24
N ASN A 33 -9.81 -4.09 -1.76
CA ASN A 33 -10.72 -2.94 -1.71
C ASN A 33 -10.33 -2.02 -0.54
N GLU A 34 -10.41 -0.71 -0.77
CA GLU A 34 -10.23 0.35 0.25
C GLU A 34 -8.94 0.19 1.09
N PRO A 35 -7.75 0.12 0.46
CA PRO A 35 -6.50 0.05 1.21
C PRO A 35 -6.25 1.34 1.99
N ASN A 36 -6.00 1.22 3.29
CA ASN A 36 -5.59 2.34 4.13
C ASN A 36 -4.11 2.24 4.55
N LEU A 37 -3.57 3.36 5.05
CA LEU A 37 -2.16 3.46 5.44
C LEU A 37 -1.75 2.41 6.49
N ASP A 38 -2.56 2.18 7.52
CA ASP A 38 -2.23 1.25 8.61
C ASP A 38 -2.15 -0.20 8.14
N MET A 39 -2.99 -0.58 7.17
CA MET A 39 -2.90 -1.87 6.50
C MET A 39 -1.57 -2.02 5.74
N ILE A 40 -1.15 -0.97 5.02
CA ILE A 40 0.12 -0.98 4.29
C ILE A 40 1.32 -1.02 5.25
N ILE A 41 1.28 -0.26 6.35
CA ILE A 41 2.32 -0.28 7.40
C ILE A 41 2.47 -1.70 7.95
N THR A 42 1.35 -2.29 8.38
CA THR A 42 1.33 -3.65 8.95
C THR A 42 1.87 -4.67 7.95
N ALA A 43 1.42 -4.62 6.70
CA ALA A 43 1.86 -5.54 5.65
C ALA A 43 3.35 -5.39 5.34
N SER A 44 3.87 -4.15 5.38
CA SER A 44 5.28 -3.85 5.15
C SER A 44 6.16 -4.41 6.27
N ILE A 45 5.76 -4.21 7.54
CA ILE A 45 6.47 -4.76 8.70
C ILE A 45 6.51 -6.29 8.63
N LYS A 46 5.37 -6.94 8.31
CA LYS A 46 5.29 -8.40 8.12
C LYS A 46 6.13 -8.91 6.95
N SER A 47 6.37 -8.06 5.95
CA SER A 47 7.27 -8.37 4.83
C SER A 47 8.76 -8.20 5.18
N GLY A 48 9.09 -7.93 6.46
CA GLY A 48 10.47 -7.70 6.92
C GLY A 48 11.03 -6.33 6.53
N LEU A 49 10.16 -5.38 6.16
CA LEU A 49 10.56 -4.01 5.84
C LEU A 49 10.47 -3.12 7.08
N LYS A 50 11.29 -2.07 7.11
CA LYS A 50 11.24 -1.01 8.12
C LYS A 50 10.68 0.26 7.45
N PRO A 51 9.34 0.47 7.45
CA PRO A 51 8.74 1.64 6.82
C PRO A 51 8.93 2.89 7.68
N GLU A 52 9.34 3.98 7.06
CA GLU A 52 9.14 5.31 7.60
C GLU A 52 7.73 5.78 7.23
N ILE A 53 7.01 6.32 8.21
CA ILE A 53 5.58 6.63 8.06
C ILE A 53 5.44 8.14 7.94
N GLU A 54 4.83 8.58 6.85
CA GLU A 54 4.51 9.99 6.62
C GLU A 54 2.98 10.15 6.57
N ARG A 55 2.32 10.23 7.73
CA ARG A 55 0.84 10.31 7.84
C ARG A 55 0.26 11.61 7.26
N GLU A 56 1.02 12.69 7.34
CA GLU A 56 0.57 14.04 6.97
C GLU A 56 0.65 14.33 5.47
N LYS A 57 1.34 13.46 4.70
CA LYS A 57 1.50 13.67 3.26
C LYS A 57 0.25 13.24 2.49
N LYS A 58 -0.31 14.13 1.68
CA LYS A 58 -1.44 13.82 0.81
C LYS A 58 -0.95 13.56 -0.62
N HIS A 59 -1.54 12.58 -1.29
CA HIS A 59 -1.19 12.29 -2.68
C HIS A 59 -1.73 13.40 -3.61
N PRO A 60 -0.90 14.00 -4.50
CA PRO A 60 -1.29 15.19 -5.28
C PRO A 60 -2.56 15.01 -6.13
N LYS A 61 -2.80 13.82 -6.68
CA LYS A 61 -3.98 13.54 -7.52
C LYS A 61 -5.27 13.29 -6.73
N THR A 62 -5.17 13.05 -5.43
CA THR A 62 -6.31 12.60 -4.59
C THR A 62 -6.34 13.34 -3.26
N TRP A 63 -5.76 14.53 -3.19
CA TRP A 63 -5.59 15.32 -1.95
C TRP A 63 -6.92 15.63 -1.24
N HIS A 64 -8.03 15.66 -1.99
CA HIS A 64 -9.39 15.89 -1.50
C HIS A 64 -10.03 14.65 -0.87
N LYS A 65 -9.45 13.46 -1.04
CA LYS A 65 -9.97 12.21 -0.48
C LYS A 65 -9.29 11.91 0.86
N PRO A 66 -10.01 11.84 1.99
CA PRO A 66 -9.42 11.55 3.31
C PRO A 66 -8.60 10.26 3.33
N GLU A 67 -9.07 9.26 2.60
CA GLU A 67 -8.48 7.93 2.42
C GLU A 67 -7.18 7.90 1.57
N ALA A 68 -6.83 9.01 0.92
CA ALA A 68 -5.54 9.18 0.23
C ALA A 68 -4.46 9.87 1.09
N ALA A 69 -4.72 10.07 2.37
CA ALA A 69 -3.77 10.62 3.30
C ALA A 69 -2.75 9.57 3.74
N GLY A 70 -1.49 9.99 3.73
CA GLY A 70 -0.35 9.28 4.23
C GLY A 70 0.28 8.31 3.23
N ARG A 71 1.59 8.09 3.43
CA ARG A 71 2.39 7.13 2.67
C ARG A 71 3.47 6.53 3.55
N ILE A 72 4.11 5.49 3.02
CA ILE A 72 5.32 4.96 3.63
C ILE A 72 6.51 5.10 2.68
N LEU A 73 7.69 5.20 3.26
CA LEU A 73 8.97 5.10 2.58
C LEU A 73 9.67 3.83 3.06
N VAL A 74 10.20 3.02 2.15
CA VAL A 74 10.96 1.83 2.50
C VAL A 74 12.32 1.83 1.81
N ALA A 75 13.35 1.30 2.47
CA ALA A 75 14.68 1.19 1.87
C ALA A 75 14.64 0.38 0.56
N LYS A 76 15.26 0.90 -0.48
CA LYS A 76 15.37 0.27 -1.79
C LYS A 76 16.39 -0.87 -1.73
N LYS A 77 15.92 -2.08 -1.46
CA LYS A 77 16.72 -3.32 -1.50
C LYS A 77 16.51 -4.13 -2.79
N GLY A 78 15.88 -3.53 -3.81
CA GLY A 78 15.51 -4.19 -5.05
C GLY A 78 14.59 -3.33 -5.92
N SER A 79 13.87 -3.96 -6.86
CA SER A 79 12.92 -3.25 -7.72
C SER A 79 11.66 -2.83 -6.96
N LYS A 80 11.06 -1.69 -7.36
CA LYS A 80 9.79 -1.21 -6.79
C LYS A 80 8.68 -2.26 -6.92
N SER A 81 8.58 -2.90 -8.09
CA SER A 81 7.58 -3.95 -8.35
C SER A 81 7.70 -5.13 -7.37
N ALA A 82 8.92 -5.63 -7.13
CA ALA A 82 9.14 -6.74 -6.21
C ALA A 82 8.74 -6.38 -4.77
N THR A 83 9.08 -5.17 -4.32
CA THR A 83 8.68 -4.65 -3.00
C THR A 83 7.16 -4.54 -2.87
N LEU A 84 6.48 -3.99 -3.88
CA LEU A 84 5.02 -3.90 -3.89
C LEU A 84 4.36 -5.28 -3.87
N LYS A 85 4.87 -6.26 -4.64
CA LYS A 85 4.33 -7.62 -4.65
C LYS A 85 4.46 -8.31 -3.28
N LYS A 86 5.59 -8.12 -2.58
CA LYS A 86 5.78 -8.63 -1.21
C LYS A 86 4.74 -8.08 -0.24
N ILE A 87 4.58 -6.75 -0.22
CA ILE A 87 3.60 -6.07 0.65
C ILE A 87 2.19 -6.54 0.32
N ALA A 88 1.83 -6.60 -0.97
CA ALA A 88 0.51 -7.02 -1.42
C ALA A 88 0.17 -8.46 -0.99
N GLY A 89 1.16 -9.36 -1.01
CA GLY A 89 1.01 -10.72 -0.49
C GLY A 89 0.64 -10.74 1.00
N SER A 90 1.35 -9.98 1.83
CA SER A 90 1.03 -9.85 3.26
C SER A 90 -0.32 -9.17 3.51
N LEU A 91 -0.69 -8.21 2.67
CA LEU A 91 -1.94 -7.46 2.74
C LEU A 91 -3.17 -8.37 2.50
N LYS A 92 -3.12 -9.18 1.43
CA LYS A 92 -4.22 -10.08 1.04
C LYS A 92 -4.48 -11.18 2.08
N MET A 93 -3.43 -11.67 2.75
CA MET A 93 -3.58 -12.67 3.81
C MET A 93 -4.43 -12.16 4.98
N LYS A 94 -4.31 -10.88 5.34
CA LYS A 94 -5.12 -10.25 6.39
C LYS A 94 -6.54 -9.92 5.90
N TYR A 95 -6.70 -9.57 4.62
CA TYR A 95 -8.02 -9.31 4.02
C TYR A 95 -8.89 -10.57 3.96
N LYS A 96 -8.31 -11.72 3.57
CA LYS A 96 -9.03 -13.01 3.58
C LYS A 96 -9.55 -13.40 4.97
N LYS A 97 -8.79 -13.11 6.05
CA LYS A 97 -9.21 -13.39 7.43
C LYS A 97 -10.35 -12.50 7.92
N GLN A 98 -10.45 -11.25 7.44
CA GLN A 98 -11.52 -10.32 7.82
C GLN A 98 -12.82 -10.55 7.03
N ALA A 99 -12.74 -10.94 5.75
CA ALA A 99 -13.90 -11.27 4.94
C ALA A 99 -14.70 -12.48 5.47
N THR A 100 -14.05 -13.41 6.17
CA THR A 100 -14.70 -14.55 6.83
C THR A 100 -15.33 -14.23 8.19
N GLY A 101 -15.12 -13.02 8.74
CA GLY A 101 -15.64 -12.62 10.05
C GLY A 101 -16.87 -11.71 10.03
N LYS A 102 -17.39 -11.35 8.84
CA LYS A 102 -18.59 -10.50 8.67
C LYS A 102 -19.73 -11.30 8.04
N ARG A 103 -20.15 -12.35 8.74
CA ARG A 103 -21.49 -12.97 8.63
C ARG A 103 -21.99 -13.10 10.06
N GLY A 104 -22.72 -12.09 10.50
CA GLY A 104 -23.33 -11.94 11.81
C GLY A 104 -24.17 -10.69 11.75
#